data_AF-A0A9P5WYA0-F1
#
_entry.id   AF-A0A9P5WYA0-F1
#
_cell.length_a   1.000
_cell.length_b   1.000
_cell.length_c   1.000
_cell.angle_alpha   90.00
_cell.angle_beta   90.00
_cell.angle_gamma   90.00
#
_symmetry.space_group_name_H-M   'P 1'
#
loop_
_entity.id
_entity.type
_entity.pdbx_description
1 polymer ?
#
loop_
_entity_poly.entity_id
_entity_poly.type
_entity_poly.pdbx_seq_one_letter_code
_entity_poly.pdbx_strand_id
1 'polypeptide(L)'
;MPIPTHTSPLNETKLTEIPSNWYKMHANVSKNVAFFLWHSITSSTHKTYSTGQKSYIEFITLHPNYLNEPGRYPPAPECAILKWVAFLSFSQLQPKTIKAYLSVVWSLHVNKGLSFTATESPTVQWVIREIKHFFGEKQRNPKAPIMLALLQCICHPQAT
;
A
#
# COMPACT_ATOMS: atom_id res chain seq x y z
N MET A 1 3.75 -32.51 30.29
CA MET A 1 3.14 -32.65 28.95
C MET A 1 4.15 -32.12 27.93
N PRO A 2 4.75 -32.96 27.08
CA PRO A 2 5.72 -32.50 26.09
C PRO A 2 4.99 -31.87 24.88
N ILE A 3 5.45 -30.67 24.50
CA ILE A 3 4.95 -29.92 23.34
C ILE A 3 5.46 -30.62 22.07
N PRO A 4 4.61 -30.90 21.07
CA PRO A 4 5.06 -31.51 19.83
C PRO A 4 5.90 -30.51 19.02
N THR A 5 7.15 -30.87 18.79
CA THR A 5 8.09 -30.23 17.87
C THR A 5 7.59 -30.42 16.44
N HIS A 6 6.81 -29.46 15.95
CA HIS A 6 6.39 -29.43 14.55
C HIS A 6 7.56 -28.94 13.70
N THR A 7 8.44 -29.86 13.30
CA THR A 7 9.48 -29.61 12.31
C THR A 7 8.83 -29.60 10.93
N SER A 8 8.25 -28.48 10.53
CA SER A 8 7.78 -28.28 9.15
C SER A 8 8.94 -27.79 8.28
N PRO A 9 9.24 -28.44 7.14
CA PRO A 9 10.28 -27.98 6.22
C PRO A 9 9.69 -26.83 5.39
N LEU A 10 9.87 -25.61 5.86
CA LEU A 10 9.61 -24.43 5.04
C LEU A 10 10.77 -24.28 4.05
N ASN A 11 10.50 -24.67 2.80
CA ASN A 11 11.35 -24.45 1.63
C ASN A 11 12.10 -23.12 1.69
N GLU A 12 13.43 -23.19 1.58
CA GLU A 12 14.40 -22.10 1.43
C GLU A 12 14.16 -21.31 0.13
N THR A 13 13.00 -20.68 0.00
CA THR A 13 12.77 -19.67 -1.02
C THR A 13 13.32 -18.35 -0.49
N LYS A 14 14.64 -18.18 -0.61
CA LYS A 14 15.39 -16.91 -0.54
C LYS A 14 14.69 -15.86 0.34
N LEU A 15 14.61 -16.15 1.65
CA LEU A 15 14.00 -15.25 2.63
C LEU A 15 14.72 -13.90 2.51
N THR A 16 13.96 -12.88 2.15
CA THR A 16 14.52 -11.55 1.91
C THR A 16 15.07 -11.03 3.24
N GLU A 17 16.32 -10.56 3.23
CA GLU A 17 16.99 -10.10 4.44
C GLU A 17 16.15 -9.03 5.17
N ILE A 18 15.88 -9.29 6.44
CA ILE A 18 15.11 -8.39 7.30
C ILE A 18 16.03 -7.24 7.72
N PRO A 19 15.66 -5.98 7.47
CA PRO A 19 16.44 -4.83 7.91
C PRO A 19 16.66 -4.83 9.44
N SER A 20 17.88 -4.55 9.89
CA SER A 20 18.24 -4.60 11.32
C SER A 20 17.48 -3.58 12.18
N ASN A 21 17.01 -2.50 11.56
CA ASN A 21 16.15 -1.49 12.20
C ASN A 21 14.72 -2.00 12.48
N TRP A 22 14.24 -3.04 11.78
CA TRP A 22 12.93 -3.63 12.00
C TRP A 22 12.79 -4.20 13.41
N TYR A 23 13.77 -4.99 13.85
CA TYR A 23 13.79 -5.56 15.20
C TYR A 23 13.89 -4.48 16.29
N LYS A 24 14.56 -3.35 16.00
CA LYS A 24 14.61 -2.20 16.92
C LYS A 24 13.25 -1.51 17.03
N MET A 25 12.53 -1.37 15.92
CA MET A 25 11.22 -0.75 15.87
C MET A 25 10.15 -1.60 16.58
N HIS A 26 10.27 -2.93 16.52
CA HIS A 26 9.38 -3.88 17.18
C HIS A 26 10.01 -4.50 18.43
N ALA A 27 10.80 -3.73 19.20
CA ALA A 27 11.45 -4.22 20.42
C ALA A 27 10.44 -4.64 21.52
N ASN A 28 9.20 -4.15 21.42
CA ASN A 28 8.09 -4.51 22.30
C ASN A 28 7.45 -5.88 21.99
N VAL A 29 7.87 -6.55 20.91
CA VAL A 29 7.28 -7.80 20.44
C VAL A 29 8.38 -8.88 20.33
N SER A 30 8.02 -10.15 20.56
CA SER A 30 8.96 -11.27 20.41
C SER A 30 9.55 -11.32 18.99
N LYS A 31 10.85 -11.66 18.87
CA LYS A 31 11.55 -11.74 17.58
C LYS A 31 10.84 -12.65 16.56
N ASN A 32 10.20 -13.72 17.03
CA ASN A 32 9.44 -14.64 16.17
C ASN A 32 8.20 -13.97 15.57
N VAL A 33 7.48 -13.18 16.37
CA VAL A 33 6.31 -12.44 15.91
C VAL A 33 6.74 -11.32 14.97
N ALA A 34 7.84 -10.63 15.25
CA ALA A 34 8.41 -9.62 14.35
C ALA A 34 8.85 -10.24 13.00
N PHE A 35 9.36 -11.46 13.01
CA PHE A 35 9.70 -12.23 11.79
C PHE A 35 8.44 -12.52 10.95
N PHE A 36 7.40 -13.10 11.55
CA PHE A 36 6.15 -13.37 10.84
C PHE A 36 5.47 -12.09 10.36
N LEU A 37 5.52 -11.01 11.15
CA LEU A 37 4.96 -9.72 10.76
C LEU A 37 5.67 -9.15 9.53
N TRP A 38 7.02 -9.24 9.46
CA TRP A 38 7.77 -8.81 8.28
C TRP A 38 7.40 -9.59 7.03
N HIS A 39 7.31 -10.93 7.16
CA HIS A 39 7.00 -11.84 6.06
C HIS A 39 5.51 -11.94 5.72
N SER A 40 4.63 -11.35 6.52
CA SER A 40 3.19 -11.26 6.23
C SER A 40 2.89 -10.43 4.99
N ILE A 41 3.85 -9.61 4.56
CA ILE A 41 3.77 -8.77 3.37
C ILE A 41 4.94 -9.15 2.45
N THR A 42 4.66 -9.34 1.16
CA THR A 42 5.73 -9.68 0.20
C THR A 42 6.71 -8.52 -0.01
N SER A 43 7.97 -8.83 -0.28
CA SER A 43 9.04 -7.83 -0.47
C SER A 43 8.76 -6.86 -1.64
N SER A 44 8.05 -7.30 -2.68
CA SER A 44 7.60 -6.43 -3.78
C SER A 44 6.56 -5.41 -3.30
N THR A 45 5.66 -5.82 -2.39
CA THR A 45 4.68 -4.94 -1.76
C THR A 45 5.37 -3.90 -0.87
N HIS A 46 6.38 -4.28 -0.07
CA HIS A 46 7.17 -3.32 0.72
C HIS A 46 7.81 -2.22 -0.14
N LYS A 47 8.39 -2.58 -1.30
CA LYS A 47 8.94 -1.60 -2.25
C LYS A 47 7.86 -0.68 -2.84
N THR A 48 6.73 -1.25 -3.22
CA THR A 48 5.58 -0.51 -3.77
C THR A 48 5.01 0.48 -2.75
N TYR A 49 5.06 0.13 -1.47
CA TYR A 49 4.57 0.95 -0.39
C TYR A 49 5.45 2.17 -0.12
N SER A 50 6.75 2.11 -0.45
CA SER A 50 7.69 3.21 -0.17
C SER A 50 7.24 4.56 -0.76
N THR A 51 6.69 4.58 -1.97
CA THR A 51 6.23 5.83 -2.62
C THR A 51 5.03 6.44 -1.89
N GLY A 52 4.04 5.61 -1.52
CA GLY A 52 2.86 6.07 -0.78
C GLY A 52 3.22 6.58 0.62
N GLN A 53 4.14 5.88 1.31
CA GLN A 53 4.65 6.31 2.61
C GLN A 53 5.38 7.65 2.52
N LYS A 54 6.28 7.80 1.54
CA LYS A 54 7.02 9.06 1.31
C LYS A 54 6.07 10.22 1.04
N SER A 55 5.10 10.03 0.14
CA SER A 55 4.12 11.07 -0.19
C SER A 55 3.31 11.52 1.03
N TYR A 56 2.90 10.57 1.89
CA TYR A 56 2.19 10.90 3.12
C TYR A 56 3.08 11.65 4.12
N ILE A 57 4.31 11.19 4.31
CA ILE A 57 5.28 11.81 5.20
C ILE A 57 5.61 13.24 4.75
N GLU A 58 5.85 13.43 3.46
CA GLU A 58 6.11 14.74 2.86
C GLU A 58 4.93 15.69 3.07
N PHE A 59 3.71 15.22 2.83
CA PHE A 59 2.50 16.01 3.08
C PHE A 59 2.36 16.47 4.54
N ILE A 60 2.57 15.57 5.51
CA ILE A 60 2.52 15.95 6.93
C ILE A 60 3.64 16.95 7.28
N THR A 61 4.84 16.74 6.73
CA THR A 61 5.99 17.62 6.98
C THR A 61 5.73 19.04 6.48
N LEU A 62 5.01 19.19 5.37
CA LEU A 62 4.59 20.48 4.82
C LEU A 62 3.45 21.14 5.61
N HIS A 63 2.73 20.39 6.44
CA HIS A 63 1.60 20.87 7.22
C HIS A 63 1.82 20.63 8.73
N PRO A 64 2.66 21.45 9.38
CA PRO A 64 3.05 21.25 10.79
C PRO A 64 1.86 21.31 11.76
N ASN A 65 0.73 21.88 11.34
CA ASN A 65 -0.51 21.91 12.11
C ASN A 65 -1.08 20.52 12.43
N TYR A 66 -0.64 19.47 11.73
CA TYR A 66 -1.03 18.08 12.02
C TYR A 66 0.05 17.28 12.75
N LEU A 67 1.21 17.88 13.06
CA LEU A 67 2.26 17.27 13.86
C LEU A 67 2.03 17.60 15.33
N ASN A 68 1.71 16.60 16.14
CA ASN A 68 1.63 16.77 17.59
C ASN A 68 3.02 17.05 18.21
N GLU A 69 4.09 16.47 17.65
CA GLU A 69 5.48 16.69 18.06
C GLU A 69 6.40 16.67 16.81
N PRO A 70 7.45 17.51 16.75
CA PRO A 70 8.42 17.47 15.65
C PRO A 70 9.13 16.11 15.61
N GLY A 71 9.01 15.40 14.49
CA GLY A 71 9.69 14.12 14.27
C GLY A 71 8.93 12.87 14.74
N ARG A 72 7.78 13.02 15.42
CA ARG A 72 6.93 11.89 15.80
C ARG A 72 5.68 11.88 14.91
N TYR A 73 5.60 10.89 14.03
CA TYR A 73 4.44 10.70 13.14
C TYR A 73 3.19 10.42 13.99
N PRO A 74 2.23 11.34 14.06
CA PRO A 74 1.04 11.12 14.87
C PRO A 74 0.14 10.07 14.19
N PRO A 75 -0.77 9.43 14.94
CA PRO A 75 -1.92 8.80 14.30
C PRO A 75 -2.61 9.88 13.45
N ALA A 76 -2.74 9.63 12.16
CA ALA A 76 -3.30 10.59 11.23
C ALA A 76 -4.71 11.00 11.70
N PRO A 77 -4.97 12.26 12.07
CA PRO A 77 -6.34 12.68 12.28
C PRO A 77 -7.08 12.57 10.95
N GLU A 78 -8.37 12.25 10.99
CA GLU A 78 -9.21 12.08 9.80
C GLU A 78 -9.11 13.30 8.86
N CYS A 79 -9.03 14.51 9.42
CA CYS A 79 -8.86 15.74 8.65
C CYS A 79 -7.54 15.79 7.85
N ALA A 80 -6.46 15.22 8.36
CA ALA A 80 -5.18 15.16 7.65
C ALA A 80 -5.24 14.18 6.47
N ILE A 81 -5.88 13.02 6.67
CA ILE A 81 -6.08 12.04 5.59
C ILE A 81 -6.97 12.64 4.50
N LEU A 82 -8.08 13.28 4.85
CA LEU A 82 -8.99 13.91 3.89
C LEU A 82 -8.30 14.99 3.06
N LYS A 83 -7.51 15.86 3.70
CA LYS A 83 -6.76 16.91 3.01
C LYS A 83 -5.65 16.33 2.13
N TRP A 84 -4.97 15.28 2.59
CA TRP A 84 -3.98 14.58 1.77
C TRP A 84 -4.63 13.91 0.55
N VAL A 85 -5.76 13.23 0.72
CA VAL A 85 -6.53 12.62 -0.39
C VAL A 85 -6.96 13.67 -1.40
N ALA A 86 -7.42 14.84 -0.94
CA ALA A 86 -7.74 15.96 -1.81
C ALA A 86 -6.49 16.45 -2.56
N PHE A 87 -5.36 16.65 -1.88
CA PHE A 87 -4.09 17.03 -2.51
C PHE A 87 -3.62 16.05 -3.60
N LEU A 88 -3.74 14.73 -3.36
CA LEU A 88 -3.44 13.70 -4.35
C LEU A 88 -4.37 13.78 -5.56
N SER A 89 -5.65 14.10 -5.36
CA SER A 89 -6.61 14.23 -6.45
C SER A 89 -6.30 15.42 -7.37
N PHE A 90 -5.90 16.57 -6.80
CA PHE A 90 -5.46 17.72 -7.59
C PHE A 90 -4.14 17.46 -8.33
N SER A 91 -3.31 16.55 -7.81
CA SER A 91 -2.12 16.03 -8.51
C SER A 91 -2.44 15.04 -9.64
N GLN A 92 -3.71 14.90 -10.03
CA GLN A 92 -4.22 14.02 -11.09
C GLN A 92 -3.94 12.52 -10.87
N LEU A 93 -3.77 12.09 -9.62
CA LEU A 93 -3.64 10.67 -9.32
C LEU A 93 -4.99 9.95 -9.48
N GLN A 94 -4.94 8.77 -10.08
CA GLN A 94 -6.15 7.96 -10.24
C GLN A 94 -6.72 7.54 -8.87
N PRO A 95 -8.05 7.47 -8.70
CA PRO A 95 -8.68 6.98 -7.47
C PRO A 95 -8.18 5.60 -7.03
N LYS A 96 -7.81 4.73 -7.99
CA LYS A 96 -7.18 3.43 -7.72
C LYS A 96 -5.84 3.57 -6.99
N THR A 97 -5.01 4.51 -7.43
CA THR A 97 -3.70 4.79 -6.81
C THR A 97 -3.88 5.41 -5.43
N ILE A 98 -4.84 6.33 -5.27
CA ILE A 98 -5.17 6.94 -3.98
C ILE A 98 -5.60 5.86 -2.97
N LYS A 99 -6.45 4.92 -3.38
CA LYS A 99 -6.83 3.77 -2.53
C LYS A 99 -5.63 2.90 -2.16
N ALA A 100 -4.75 2.62 -3.11
CA ALA A 100 -3.52 1.88 -2.82
C ALA A 100 -2.67 2.62 -1.78
N TYR A 101 -2.50 3.93 -1.93
CA TYR A 101 -1.76 4.77 -0.98
C TYR A 101 -2.42 4.81 0.41
N LEU A 102 -3.74 4.78 0.49
CA LEU A 102 -4.43 4.65 1.78
C LEU A 102 -4.15 3.31 2.45
N SER A 103 -4.15 2.19 1.70
CA SER A 103 -3.74 0.89 2.24
C SER A 103 -2.30 0.89 2.74
N VAL A 104 -1.42 1.64 2.09
CA VAL A 104 -0.03 1.86 2.54
C VAL A 104 0.02 2.58 3.88
N VAL A 105 -0.72 3.69 4.02
CA VAL A 105 -0.77 4.47 5.26
C VAL A 105 -1.41 3.65 6.38
N TRP A 106 -2.45 2.88 6.08
CA TRP A 106 -3.04 1.92 7.01
C TRP A 106 -2.00 0.91 7.51
N SER A 107 -1.26 0.27 6.61
CA SER A 107 -0.19 -0.67 6.97
C SER A 107 0.90 0.00 7.81
N LEU A 108 1.25 1.26 7.50
CA LEU A 108 2.21 2.04 8.30
C LEU A 108 1.70 2.32 9.71
N HIS A 109 0.41 2.62 9.88
CA HIS A 109 -0.20 2.80 11.20
C HIS A 109 -0.23 1.49 11.98
N VAL A 110 -0.67 0.38 11.36
CA VAL A 110 -0.68 -0.96 11.97
C VAL A 110 0.71 -1.36 12.44
N ASN A 111 1.73 -1.17 11.59
CA ASN A 111 3.12 -1.49 11.95
C ASN A 111 3.65 -0.62 13.12
N LYS A 112 3.17 0.60 13.28
CA LYS A 112 3.55 1.48 14.40
C LYS A 112 2.64 1.34 15.63
N GLY A 113 1.62 0.47 15.57
CA GLY A 113 0.62 0.36 16.62
C GLY A 113 -0.23 1.63 16.79
N LEU A 114 -0.37 2.43 15.74
CA LEU A 114 -1.17 3.66 15.72
C LEU A 114 -2.62 3.38 15.33
N SER A 115 -3.53 4.27 15.73
CA SER A 115 -4.94 4.17 15.34
C SER A 115 -5.09 4.28 13.82
N PHE A 116 -5.83 3.34 13.23
CA PHE A 116 -6.13 3.28 11.78
C PHE A 116 -7.58 3.68 11.45
N THR A 117 -8.37 4.06 12.46
CA THR A 117 -9.79 4.42 12.34
C THR A 117 -10.05 5.50 11.28
N ALA A 118 -9.16 6.50 11.21
CA ALA A 118 -9.24 7.58 10.24
C ALA A 118 -9.13 7.10 8.77
N THR A 119 -8.32 6.06 8.51
CA THR A 119 -8.08 5.57 7.15
C THR A 119 -9.27 4.78 6.60
N GLU A 120 -10.06 4.15 7.48
CA GLU A 120 -11.25 3.36 7.14
C GLU A 120 -12.56 4.15 7.25
N SER A 121 -12.48 5.43 7.65
CA SER A 121 -13.66 6.27 7.83
C SER A 121 -14.55 6.31 6.57
N PRO A 122 -15.88 6.19 6.71
CA PRO A 122 -16.82 6.38 5.61
C PRO A 122 -16.64 7.71 4.88
N THR A 123 -16.23 8.77 5.59
CA THR A 123 -15.98 10.10 5.02
C THR A 123 -14.88 10.05 3.96
N VAL A 124 -13.79 9.32 4.23
CA VAL A 124 -12.68 9.16 3.28
C VAL A 124 -13.16 8.40 2.04
N GLN A 125 -13.99 7.37 2.22
CA GLN A 125 -14.55 6.62 1.10
C GLN A 125 -15.47 7.49 0.23
N TRP A 126 -16.29 8.34 0.86
CA TRP A 126 -17.16 9.29 0.15
C TRP A 126 -16.35 10.29 -0.66
N VAL A 127 -15.29 10.87 -0.09
CA VAL A 127 -14.41 11.79 -0.82
C VAL A 127 -13.75 11.11 -2.02
N ILE A 128 -13.26 9.88 -1.90
CA ILE A 128 -12.70 9.14 -3.04
C ILE A 128 -13.75 8.88 -4.12
N ARG A 129 -14.99 8.59 -3.71
CA ARG A 129 -16.10 8.38 -4.64
C ARG A 129 -16.42 9.67 -5.39
N GLU A 130 -16.42 10.81 -4.70
CA GLU A 130 -16.65 12.10 -5.31
C GLU A 130 -15.51 12.52 -6.23
N ILE A 131 -14.25 12.29 -5.83
CA ILE A 131 -13.08 12.47 -6.70
C ILE A 131 -13.22 11.64 -7.98
N LYS A 132 -13.64 10.38 -7.86
CA LYS A 132 -13.87 9.52 -9.03
C LYS A 132 -14.97 10.10 -9.94
N HIS A 133 -16.02 10.64 -9.36
CA HIS A 133 -17.14 11.23 -10.10
C HIS A 133 -16.71 12.53 -10.81
N PHE A 134 -16.03 13.43 -10.10
CA PHE A 134 -15.61 14.74 -10.60
C PHE A 134 -14.55 14.67 -11.69
N PHE A 135 -13.51 13.84 -11.51
CA PHE A 135 -12.42 13.72 -12.50
C PHE A 135 -12.72 12.72 -13.64
N GLY A 136 -13.85 12.02 -13.54
CA GLY A 136 -14.24 10.99 -14.50
C GLY A 136 -13.40 9.71 -14.42
N GLU A 137 -13.95 8.62 -14.95
CA GLU A 137 -13.21 7.38 -15.13
C GLU A 137 -12.39 7.51 -16.41
N LYS A 138 -11.05 7.63 -16.31
CA LYS A 138 -10.16 7.61 -17.49
C LYS A 138 -10.54 6.38 -18.31
N GLN A 139 -11.00 6.61 -19.55
CA GLN A 139 -11.49 5.60 -20.46
C GLN A 139 -10.62 4.35 -20.38
N ARG A 140 -11.22 3.26 -19.90
CA ARG A 140 -10.54 1.96 -19.87
C ARG A 140 -10.32 1.62 -21.34
N ASN A 141 -9.07 1.43 -21.76
CA ASN A 141 -8.78 1.02 -23.13
C ASN A 141 -9.73 -0.14 -23.47
N PRO A 142 -10.59 0.00 -24.49
CA PRO A 142 -11.52 -1.05 -24.84
C PRO A 142 -10.68 -2.30 -25.09
N LYS A 143 -11.00 -3.38 -24.37
CA LYS A 143 -10.37 -4.67 -24.65
C LYS A 143 -10.84 -5.05 -26.06
N ALA A 144 -9.98 -4.81 -27.05
CA ALA A 144 -10.24 -5.28 -28.39
C ALA A 144 -10.46 -6.80 -28.31
N PRO A 145 -11.49 -7.35 -28.98
CA PRO A 145 -11.60 -8.79 -29.12
C PRO A 145 -10.27 -9.28 -29.69
N ILE A 146 -9.67 -10.29 -29.05
CA ILE A 146 -8.54 -11.00 -29.64
C ILE A 146 -9.11 -11.68 -30.88
N MET A 147 -9.06 -10.99 -32.02
CA MET A 147 -9.48 -11.57 -33.29
C MET A 147 -8.50 -12.68 -33.60
N LEU A 148 -8.96 -13.91 -33.40
CA LEU A 148 -8.20 -15.14 -33.66
C LEU A 148 -7.64 -15.15 -35.08
N ALA A 149 -8.33 -14.49 -36.02
CA ALA A 149 -7.87 -14.24 -37.39
C ALA A 149 -6.53 -13.47 -37.47
N LEU A 150 -6.30 -12.48 -36.60
CA LEU A 150 -5.07 -11.67 -36.57
C LEU A 150 -3.88 -12.49 -36.04
N LEU A 151 -4.14 -13.37 -35.06
CA LEU A 151 -3.14 -14.34 -34.57
C LEU A 151 -2.83 -15.41 -35.64
N GLN A 152 -3.84 -15.88 -36.38
CA GLN A 152 -3.65 -16.82 -37.49
C GLN A 152 -2.83 -16.23 -38.64
N CYS A 153 -3.03 -14.96 -38.99
CA CYS A 153 -2.22 -14.26 -40.00
C CYS A 153 -0.74 -14.13 -39.59
N ILE A 154 -0.44 -14.00 -38.29
CA ILE A 154 0.94 -13.88 -37.81
C ILE A 154 1.61 -15.26 -37.67
N CYS A 155 0.87 -16.28 -37.23
CA CYS A 155 1.41 -17.63 -37.05
C CYS A 155 1.51 -18.44 -38.36
N HIS A 156 0.74 -18.10 -39.39
CA HIS A 156 0.83 -18.73 -40.71
C HIS A 156 1.06 -17.67 -41.78
N PRO A 157 2.32 -17.21 -41.98
CA PRO A 157 2.67 -16.52 -43.21
C PRO A 157 2.43 -17.50 -44.35
N GLN A 158 1.37 -17.28 -45.13
CA GLN A 158 1.14 -18.02 -46.37
C GLN A 158 2.35 -17.73 -47.25
N ALA A 159 3.24 -18.72 -47.39
CA ALA A 159 4.34 -18.70 -48.32
C ALA A 159 3.73 -18.66 -49.74
N THR A 160 3.77 -17.47 -50.34
CA THR A 160 3.59 -17.27 -51.79
C THR A 160 4.74 -17.88 -52.56
#